data_AF-A0A3N1QBN6-F1
#
_entry.id   AF-A0A3N1QBN6-F1
#
_cell.length_a   1.000
_cell.length_b   1.000
_cell.length_c   1.000
_cell.angle_alpha   90.00
_cell.angle_beta   90.00
_cell.angle_gamma   90.00
#
_symmetry.space_group_name_H-M   'P 1'
#
loop_
_entity.id
_entity.type
_entity.pdbx_description
1 polymer ?
#
loop_
_entity_poly.entity_id
_entity_poly.type
_entity_poly.pdbx_seq_one_letter_code
_entity_poly.pdbx_strand_id
1 'polypeptide(L)' 'MSTTHRWTKDAILARLEAAKAIDSDTIFTARERAERRLDLVRVSTAVDDGRMDALDAEIEFRQITRRLQPLSLTA' A
#
# COMPACT_ATOMS: atom_id res chain seq x y z
N MET A 1 -9.41 10.50 25.67
CA MET A 1 -8.58 9.35 25.24
C MET A 1 -8.02 9.70 23.88
N SER A 2 -6.74 10.09 23.81
CA SER A 2 -6.09 10.34 22.53
C SER A 2 -5.88 9.00 21.84
N THR A 3 -6.73 8.66 20.88
CA THR A 3 -6.54 7.53 19.97
C THR A 3 -5.23 7.78 19.25
N THR A 4 -4.14 7.22 19.77
CA THR A 4 -2.86 7.21 19.07
C THR A 4 -3.14 6.57 17.71
N HIS A 5 -3.07 7.36 16.64
CA HIS A 5 -3.13 6.93 15.24
C HIS A 5 -1.90 6.07 14.93
N ARG A 6 -1.83 4.93 15.62
CA ARG A 6 -0.63 4.13 15.76
C ARG A 6 -0.74 3.05 14.71
N TRP A 7 0.15 3.13 13.75
CA TRP A 7 0.48 2.03 12.86
C TRP A 7 0.41 0.68 13.59
N THR A 8 -0.41 -0.22 13.07
CA THR A 8 -0.39 -1.62 13.50
C THR A 8 0.76 -2.33 12.81
N LYS A 9 1.19 -3.45 13.40
CA LYS A 9 2.19 -4.32 12.77
C LYS A 9 1.74 -4.75 11.36
N ASP A 10 0.46 -5.11 11.22
CA ASP A 10 -0.08 -5.62 9.96
C ASP A 10 -0.14 -4.54 8.88
N ALA A 11 -0.50 -3.31 9.23
CA ALA A 11 -0.45 -2.16 8.31
C ALA A 11 0.98 -1.88 7.82
N ILE A 12 1.97 -1.97 8.72
CA ILE A 12 3.39 -1.81 8.36
C ILE A 12 3.85 -2.93 7.43
N LEU A 13 3.49 -4.18 7.72
CA LEU A 13 3.82 -5.31 6.86
C LEU A 13 3.19 -5.17 5.48
N ALA A 14 1.91 -4.84 5.40
CA ALA A 14 1.23 -4.61 4.14
C ALA A 14 1.87 -3.47 3.32
N ARG A 15 2.27 -2.38 3.98
CA ARG A 15 3.03 -1.28 3.34
C ARG A 15 4.35 -1.76 2.74
N LEU A 16 5.11 -2.56 3.48
CA LEU A 16 6.40 -3.11 3.01
C LEU A 16 6.21 -4.07 1.83
N GLU A 17 5.18 -4.93 1.89
CA GLU A 17 4.83 -5.82 0.79
C GLU A 17 4.44 -5.04 -0.46
N ALA A 18 3.63 -3.98 -0.32
CA ALA A 18 3.25 -3.12 -1.43
C ALA A 18 4.46 -2.42 -2.04
N ALA A 19 5.36 -1.85 -1.22
CA ALA A 19 6.58 -1.21 -1.70
C ALA A 19 7.46 -2.19 -2.48
N LYS A 20 7.69 -3.39 -1.90
CA LYS A 20 8.46 -4.45 -2.55
C LYS A 20 7.83 -4.88 -3.87
N ALA A 21 6.50 -5.04 -3.91
CA ALA A 21 5.78 -5.42 -5.12
C ALA A 21 5.98 -4.39 -6.24
N ILE A 22 5.87 -3.09 -5.93
CA ILE A 22 6.10 -2.01 -6.90
C ILE A 22 7.55 -2.03 -7.41
N ASP A 23 8.52 -2.23 -6.52
CA ASP A 23 9.94 -2.22 -6.88
C ASP A 23 10.36 -3.44 -7.69
N SER A 24 9.76 -4.60 -7.41
CA SER A 24 10.00 -5.85 -8.14
C SER A 24 9.21 -5.98 -9.43
N ASP A 25 8.24 -5.10 -9.68
CA ASP A 25 7.41 -5.15 -10.86
C ASP A 25 8.22 -4.82 -12.12
N THR A 26 8.18 -5.73 -13.09
CA THR A 26 8.81 -5.60 -14.41
C THR A 26 7.80 -5.41 -15.53
N ILE A 27 6.50 -5.45 -15.21
CA ILE A 27 5.41 -5.42 -16.19
C ILE A 27 4.97 -3.99 -16.48
N PHE A 28 4.83 -3.15 -15.46
CA PHE A 28 4.39 -1.77 -15.63
C PHE A 28 5.52 -0.87 -16.13
N THR A 29 5.11 0.19 -16.81
CA THR A 29 5.99 1.27 -17.21
C THR A 29 6.56 2.00 -15.99
N ALA A 30 7.68 2.70 -16.18
CA ALA A 30 8.27 3.52 -15.13
C ALA A 30 7.28 4.57 -14.57
N ARG A 31 6.40 5.10 -15.42
CA ARG A 31 5.36 6.05 -15.02
C ARG A 31 4.33 5.40 -14.10
N GLU A 32 3.76 4.27 -14.49
CA GLU A 32 2.76 3.55 -13.69
C GLU A 32 3.33 3.12 -12.33
N ARG A 33 4.60 2.64 -12.30
CA ARG A 33 5.27 2.35 -11.02
C ARG A 33 5.41 3.60 -10.15
N ALA A 34 5.74 4.75 -10.74
CA ALA A 34 5.81 6.02 -10.00
C ALA A 34 4.44 6.44 -9.45
N GLU A 35 3.36 6.28 -10.22
CA GLU A 35 1.99 6.54 -9.77
C GLU A 35 1.61 5.65 -8.57
N ARG A 36 1.98 4.36 -8.58
CA ARG A 36 1.75 3.46 -7.43
C ARG A 36 2.59 3.82 -6.21
N ARG A 37 3.83 4.31 -6.40
CA ARG A 37 4.62 4.86 -5.28
C ARG A 37 3.96 6.09 -4.68
N LEU A 38 3.37 6.96 -5.50
CA LEU A 38 2.61 8.11 -5.00
C LEU A 38 1.39 7.66 -4.18
N ASP A 39 0.67 6.63 -4.61
CA ASP A 39 -0.44 6.08 -3.85
C ASP A 39 0.00 5.53 -2.48
N LEU A 40 1.12 4.80 -2.43
CA LEU A 40 1.70 4.30 -1.17
C LEU A 40 2.04 5.44 -0.20
N VAL A 41 2.63 6.52 -0.71
CA VAL A 41 2.95 7.71 0.09
C VAL A 41 1.68 8.40 0.58
N ARG A 42 0.67 8.57 -0.29
CA ARG A 42 -0.61 9.22 0.08
C ARG A 42 -1.31 8.51 1.22
N VAL A 43 -1.40 7.17 1.18
CA VAL A 43 -1.98 6.36 2.25
C VAL A 43 -1.17 6.53 3.54
N SER A 44 0.17 6.46 3.45
CA SER A 44 1.04 6.62 4.62
C SER A 44 0.85 8.00 5.29
N THR A 45 0.84 9.07 4.50
CA THR A 45 0.59 10.43 4.99
C THR A 45 -0.81 10.58 5.59
N ALA A 46 -1.83 9.92 5.03
CA ALA A 46 -3.17 9.96 5.61
C ALA A 46 -3.23 9.32 7.01
N VAL A 47 -2.45 8.25 7.25
CA VAL A 47 -2.33 7.63 8.58
C VAL A 47 -1.57 8.54 9.54
N ASP A 48 -0.43 9.09 9.09
CA ASP A 48 0.41 9.97 9.91
C ASP A 48 -0.33 11.26 10.32
N ASP A 49 -1.19 11.78 9.43
CA ASP A 49 -2.06 12.93 9.69
C ASP A 49 -3.31 12.57 10.54
N GLY A 50 -3.53 11.29 10.83
CA GLY A 50 -4.72 10.80 11.53
C GLY A 50 -6.02 10.86 10.72
N ARG A 51 -5.95 11.08 9.40
CA ARG A 51 -7.09 11.11 8.47
C ARG A 51 -7.54 9.71 8.04
N MET A 52 -6.72 8.70 8.28
CA MET A 52 -6.97 7.29 7.99
C MET A 52 -6.48 6.47 9.19
N ASP A 53 -7.23 5.43 9.57
CA ASP A 53 -6.75 4.51 10.59
C ASP A 53 -5.84 3.43 10.00
N ALA A 54 -5.17 2.67 10.88
CA ALA A 54 -4.22 1.66 10.45
C ALA A 54 -4.88 0.48 9.71
N LEU A 55 -6.15 0.16 9.99
CA LEU A 55 -6.86 -0.95 9.37
C LEU A 55 -7.26 -0.59 7.93
N ASP A 56 -7.79 0.61 7.72
CA ASP A 56 -8.11 1.12 6.39
C ASP A 56 -6.84 1.21 5.54
N ALA A 57 -5.74 1.68 6.12
CA ALA A 57 -4.46 1.75 5.44
C ALA A 57 -3.94 0.36 5.02
N GLU A 58 -4.07 -0.64 5.90
CA GLU A 58 -3.71 -2.02 5.58
C GLU A 58 -4.49 -2.53 4.35
N ILE A 59 -5.80 -2.27 4.30
CA ILE A 59 -6.65 -2.65 3.17
C ILE A 59 -6.15 -1.98 1.88
N GLU A 60 -5.87 -0.69 1.92
CA GLU A 60 -5.36 0.06 0.77
C GLU A 60 -4.00 -0.46 0.28
N PHE A 61 -3.05 -0.75 1.18
CA PHE A 61 -1.77 -1.33 0.80
C PHE A 61 -1.94 -2.72 0.14
N ARG A 62 -2.81 -3.57 0.68
CA ARG A 62 -3.11 -4.88 0.07
C ARG A 62 -3.75 -4.71 -1.32
N GLN A 63 -4.59 -3.70 -1.52
CA GLN A 63 -5.15 -3.40 -2.85
C GLN A 63 -4.07 -2.96 -3.83
N ILE A 64 -3.13 -2.11 -3.43
CA ILE A 64 -1.99 -1.71 -4.26
C ILE A 64 -1.23 -2.96 -4.74
N THR A 65 -0.92 -3.90 -3.83
CA THR A 65 -0.26 -5.17 -4.17
C THR A 65 -1.09 -6.01 -5.14
N ARG A 66 -2.39 -6.18 -4.90
CA ARG A 66 -3.27 -6.97 -5.79
C ARG A 66 -3.37 -6.39 -7.19
N ARG A 67 -3.43 -5.06 -7.32
CA ARG A 67 -3.43 -4.35 -8.60
C ARG A 67 -2.08 -4.44 -9.33
N LEU A 68 -1.05 -5.03 -8.72
CA LEU A 68 0.25 -5.28 -9.34
C LEU A 68 0.44 -6.75 -9.73
N GLN A 69 -0.33 -7.66 -9.16
CA GLN A 69 -0.30 -9.06 -9.56
C GLN A 69 -1.02 -9.18 -10.90
N PRO A 70 -0.38 -9.72 -11.96
CA PRO A 70 -1.13 -10.13 -13.13
C PRO A 70 -2.20 -11.13 -12.67
N LEU A 71 -3.35 -11.15 -13.36
CA LEU A 71 -4.39 -12.19 -13.20
C LEU A 71 -3.79 -13.55 -13.57
N SER A 72 -2.92 -14.10 -12.74
CA SER A 72 -2.39 -15.44 -12.89
C SER A 72 -3.42 -16.41 -12.34
N LEU A 73 -4.19 -16.98 -13.27
CA LEU A 73 -4.77 -18.32 -13.22
C LEU A 73 -5.87 -18.56 -12.17
N THR A 74 -7.09 -18.12 -12.46
CA THR A 74 -8.25 -18.99 -12.25
C THR A 74 -8.52 -19.73 -13.56
N ALA A 75 -7.91 -20.91 -13.70
CA ALA A 75 -8.41 -21.99 -14.53
C ALA A 75 -9.46 -22.79 -13.74
#